data_AF-A0A964QIT7-F1
#
_entry.id   AF-A0A964QIT7-F1
#
_cell.length_a   1.000
_cell.length_b   1.000
_cell.length_c   1.000
_cell.angle_alpha   90.00
_cell.angle_beta   90.00
_cell.angle_gamma   90.00
#
_symmetry.space_group_name_H-M   'P 1'
#
loop_
_entity.id
_entity.type
_entity.pdbx_description
1 polymer ?
#
loop_
_entity_poly.entity_id
_entity_poly.type
_entity_poly.pdbx_seq_one_letter_code
_entity_poly.pdbx_strand_id
1 'polypeptide(L)'
;MKEPANEREPQSHVRKHLIFSLKLAGVIIGGALLLTLARKQGLIDGELVMRANNVIMGLALAAYFNAMPKMLHGPPPRSIQDATMAQTLGRVNGWAMTLALLAWAALWAFAPQELAQIGSMAAVGAGLAVTVGYMVWKLVARRASRSV
;
A
#
# COMPACT_ATOMS: atom_id res chain seq x y z
N MET A 1 7.88 -9.95 -45.46
CA MET A 1 8.80 -10.32 -44.35
C MET A 1 8.25 -9.66 -43.09
N LYS A 2 7.45 -10.38 -42.30
CA LYS A 2 6.86 -9.87 -41.05
C LYS A 2 7.88 -10.09 -39.93
N GLU A 3 8.32 -9.00 -39.33
CA GLU A 3 9.18 -8.99 -38.15
C GLU A 3 8.47 -9.75 -37.01
N PRO A 4 9.12 -10.73 -36.33
CA PRO A 4 8.47 -11.47 -35.26
C PRO A 4 8.25 -10.55 -34.05
N ALA A 5 6.98 -10.39 -33.69
CA ALA A 5 6.55 -9.64 -32.52
C ALA A 5 7.28 -10.14 -31.26
N ASN A 6 7.93 -9.20 -30.58
CA ASN A 6 8.78 -9.40 -29.43
C ASN A 6 7.98 -9.93 -28.21
N GLU A 7 7.99 -11.24 -27.98
CA GLU A 7 7.35 -11.93 -26.84
C GLU A 7 7.97 -11.59 -25.44
N ARG A 8 8.92 -10.65 -25.34
CA ARG A 8 9.63 -10.36 -24.07
C ARG A 8 8.90 -9.43 -23.10
N GLU A 9 7.83 -8.75 -23.50
CA GLU A 9 7.16 -7.75 -22.66
C GLU A 9 6.47 -8.28 -21.38
N PRO A 10 5.70 -9.39 -21.38
CA PRO A 10 4.93 -9.79 -20.19
C PRO A 10 5.81 -10.29 -19.03
N GLN A 11 6.98 -10.89 -19.30
CA GLN A 11 7.87 -11.39 -18.24
C GLN A 11 8.52 -10.27 -17.42
N SER A 12 8.71 -9.08 -18.00
CA SER A 12 9.43 -7.99 -17.34
C SER A 12 8.66 -7.36 -16.16
N HIS A 13 7.33 -7.28 -16.26
CA HIS A 13 6.47 -6.71 -15.22
C HIS A 13 6.35 -7.64 -14.01
N VAL A 14 6.17 -8.94 -14.25
CA VAL A 14 6.10 -9.96 -13.19
C VAL A 14 7.38 -9.97 -12.37
N ARG A 15 8.56 -9.93 -13.03
CA ARG A 15 9.85 -9.88 -12.34
C ARG A 15 10.00 -8.64 -11.47
N LYS A 16 9.62 -7.45 -11.96
CA LYS A 16 9.67 -6.20 -11.19
C LYS A 16 8.79 -6.28 -9.94
N HIS A 17 7.59 -6.85 -10.06
CA HIS A 17 6.68 -7.06 -8.95
C HIS A 17 7.24 -8.01 -7.90
N LEU A 18 7.75 -9.18 -8.32
CA LEU A 18 8.36 -10.17 -7.43
C LEU A 18 9.55 -9.59 -6.66
N ILE A 19 10.44 -8.85 -7.35
CA ILE A 19 11.58 -8.20 -6.71
C ILE A 19 11.11 -7.16 -5.69
N PHE A 20 10.08 -6.37 -6.02
CA PHE A 20 9.53 -5.39 -5.09
C PHE A 20 8.94 -6.06 -3.83
N SER A 21 8.11 -7.09 -4.00
CA SER A 21 7.54 -7.84 -2.87
C SER A 21 8.62 -8.50 -2.02
N LEU A 22 9.66 -9.08 -2.64
CA LEU A 22 10.77 -9.70 -1.94
C LEU A 22 11.59 -8.69 -1.14
N LYS A 23 11.86 -7.50 -1.72
CA LYS A 23 12.52 -6.40 -0.99
C LYS A 23 11.71 -5.98 0.22
N LEU A 24 10.39 -5.83 0.07
CA LEU A 24 9.52 -5.42 1.16
C LEU A 24 9.47 -6.46 2.28
N ALA A 25 9.32 -7.73 1.93
CA ALA A 25 9.38 -8.84 2.88
C ALA A 25 10.73 -8.88 3.61
N GLY A 26 11.84 -8.68 2.88
CA GLY A 26 13.18 -8.61 3.45
C GLY A 26 13.34 -7.48 4.47
N VAL A 27 12.76 -6.30 4.20
CA VAL A 27 12.78 -5.17 5.16
C VAL A 27 12.00 -5.51 6.43
N ILE A 28 10.81 -6.10 6.31
CA ILE A 28 9.97 -6.44 7.47
C ILE A 28 10.64 -7.53 8.32
N ILE A 29 11.07 -8.63 7.68
CA ILE A 29 11.69 -9.77 8.38
C ILE A 29 13.04 -9.36 8.96
N GLY A 30 13.88 -8.70 8.16
CA GLY A 30 15.19 -8.21 8.59
C GLY A 30 15.08 -7.21 9.74
N GLY A 31 14.13 -6.27 9.66
CA GLY A 31 13.83 -5.33 10.74
C GLY A 31 13.42 -6.03 12.03
N ALA A 32 12.49 -6.99 11.96
CA ALA A 32 12.04 -7.74 13.13
C ALA A 32 13.18 -8.56 13.77
N LEU A 33 14.05 -9.16 12.96
CA LEU A 33 15.22 -9.90 13.45
C LEU A 33 16.23 -8.98 14.15
N LEU A 34 16.55 -7.82 13.55
CA LEU A 34 17.45 -6.83 14.15
C LEU A 34 16.90 -6.30 15.47
N LEU A 35 15.61 -6.00 15.55
CA LEU A 35 14.96 -5.58 16.80
C LEU A 35 15.00 -6.67 17.87
N THR A 36 14.75 -7.93 17.47
CA THR A 36 14.84 -9.08 18.39
C THR A 36 16.25 -9.26 18.92
N LEU A 37 17.27 -9.12 18.07
CA LEU A 37 18.67 -9.20 18.45
C LEU A 37 19.07 -8.07 19.41
N ALA A 38 18.68 -6.84 19.09
CA ALA A 38 18.95 -5.66 19.92
C ALA A 38 18.32 -5.81 21.32
N ARG A 39 17.09 -6.33 21.41
CA ARG A 39 16.44 -6.63 22.69
C ARG A 39 17.19 -7.70 23.49
N LYS A 40 17.61 -8.79 22.84
CA LYS A 40 18.37 -9.87 23.49
C LYS A 40 19.71 -9.41 24.04
N GLN A 41 20.32 -8.42 23.39
CA GLN A 41 21.57 -7.79 23.84
C GLN A 41 21.36 -6.71 24.91
N GLY A 42 20.10 -6.42 25.29
CA GLY A 42 19.77 -5.37 26.26
C GLY A 42 19.95 -3.95 25.73
N LEU A 43 20.10 -3.77 24.41
CA LEU A 43 20.27 -2.44 23.79
C LEU A 43 18.97 -1.64 23.78
N ILE A 44 17.83 -2.33 23.73
CA ILE A 44 16.49 -1.75 23.67
C ILE A 44 15.52 -2.56 24.53
N ASP A 45 14.50 -1.89 25.05
CA ASP A 45 13.44 -2.52 25.82
C ASP A 45 12.32 -3.07 24.92
N GLY A 46 11.34 -3.73 25.56
CA GLY A 46 10.20 -4.31 24.83
C GLY A 46 9.28 -3.26 24.20
N GLU A 47 9.15 -2.09 24.83
CA GLU A 47 8.33 -1.00 24.32
C GLU A 47 8.90 -0.45 23.01
N LEU A 48 10.21 -0.17 22.99
CA LEU A 48 10.89 0.35 21.82
C LEU A 48 10.89 -0.65 20.66
N VAL A 49 11.00 -1.95 20.95
CA VAL A 49 10.82 -3.01 19.93
C VAL A 49 9.43 -2.93 19.31
N MET A 50 8.38 -2.82 20.13
CA MET A 50 7.01 -2.74 19.64
C MET A 50 6.81 -1.47 18.79
N ARG A 51 7.28 -0.31 19.26
CA ARG A 51 7.17 0.96 18.53
C ARG A 51 7.91 0.90 17.21
N ALA A 52 9.18 0.48 17.21
CA ALA A 52 9.99 0.36 16.02
C ALA A 52 9.39 -0.62 15.00
N ASN A 53 8.89 -1.77 15.45
CA ASN A 53 8.25 -2.74 14.56
C ASN A 53 7.00 -2.15 13.88
N ASN A 54 6.17 -1.41 14.62
CA ASN A 54 5.00 -0.73 14.05
C ASN A 54 5.37 0.38 13.07
N VAL A 55 6.44 1.13 13.33
CA VAL A 55 6.97 2.14 12.39
C VAL A 55 7.42 1.47 11.10
N ILE A 56 8.21 0.39 11.19
CA ILE A 56 8.67 -0.38 10.02
C ILE A 56 7.48 -0.90 9.20
N MET A 57 6.49 -1.50 9.86
CA MET A 57 5.28 -2.00 9.19
C MET A 57 4.51 -0.87 8.50
N GLY A 58 4.28 0.25 9.19
CA GLY A 58 3.58 1.41 8.62
C GLY A 58 4.29 1.95 7.38
N LEU A 59 5.61 2.15 7.45
CA LEU A 59 6.40 2.65 6.31
C LEU A 59 6.47 1.64 5.14
N ALA A 60 6.64 0.36 5.45
CA ALA A 60 6.65 -0.70 4.43
C ALA A 60 5.32 -0.74 3.67
N LEU A 61 4.19 -0.73 4.38
CA LEU A 61 2.88 -0.73 3.75
C LEU A 61 2.60 0.59 3.02
N ALA A 62 3.01 1.73 3.55
CA ALA A 62 2.88 3.01 2.85
C ALA A 62 3.62 3.00 1.51
N ALA A 63 4.86 2.46 1.48
CA ALA A 63 5.61 2.30 0.24
C ALA A 63 4.90 1.36 -0.75
N TYR A 64 4.30 0.27 -0.26
CA TYR A 64 3.51 -0.66 -1.08
C TYR A 64 2.29 0.02 -1.71
N PHE A 65 1.45 0.70 -0.92
CA PHE A 65 0.26 1.38 -1.44
C PHE A 65 0.58 2.55 -2.36
N ASN A 66 1.72 3.23 -2.17
CA ASN A 66 2.19 4.27 -3.09
C ASN A 66 2.66 3.70 -4.43
N ALA A 67 3.19 2.47 -4.43
CA ALA A 67 3.60 1.77 -5.65
C ALA A 67 2.40 1.18 -6.41
N MET A 68 1.34 0.75 -5.71
CA MET A 68 0.17 0.07 -6.28
C MET A 68 -0.45 0.74 -7.52
N PRO A 69 -0.67 2.08 -7.59
CA PRO A 69 -1.27 2.70 -8.78
C PRO A 69 -0.42 2.59 -10.04
N LYS A 70 0.90 2.37 -9.87
CA LYS A 70 1.87 2.23 -10.96
C LYS A 70 1.98 0.78 -11.45
N MET A 71 1.37 -0.15 -10.72
CA MET A 71 1.48 -1.59 -10.97
C MET A 71 0.32 -2.12 -11.82
N LEU A 72 -0.43 -1.30 -12.57
CA LEU A 72 -1.61 -1.69 -13.38
C LEU A 72 -1.63 -3.17 -13.78
N HIS A 73 -2.32 -3.98 -12.96
CA HIS A 73 -2.50 -5.41 -13.19
C HIS A 73 -3.93 -5.62 -13.65
N GLY A 74 -4.08 -6.20 -14.82
CA GLY A 74 -5.40 -6.58 -15.33
C GLY A 74 -5.42 -6.68 -16.84
N PRO A 75 -6.50 -7.26 -17.39
CA PRO A 75 -6.72 -7.25 -18.82
C PRO A 75 -6.74 -5.80 -19.34
N PRO A 76 -6.27 -5.55 -20.57
CA PRO A 76 -6.30 -4.22 -21.15
C PRO A 76 -7.72 -3.63 -21.07
N PRO A 77 -7.87 -2.36 -20.68
CA PRO A 77 -9.17 -1.75 -20.52
C PRO A 77 -9.94 -1.78 -21.85
N ARG A 78 -11.22 -2.13 -21.77
CA ARG A 78 -12.10 -2.29 -22.96
C ARG A 78 -12.42 -0.95 -23.64
N SER A 79 -12.24 0.15 -22.93
CA SER A 79 -12.48 1.51 -23.41
C SER A 79 -11.55 2.51 -22.71
N ILE A 80 -11.36 3.69 -23.32
CA ILE A 80 -10.62 4.81 -22.69
C ILE A 80 -11.27 5.20 -21.36
N GLN A 81 -12.60 5.19 -21.28
CA GLN A 81 -13.33 5.53 -20.06
C GLN A 81 -13.04 4.53 -18.92
N ASP A 82 -12.95 3.23 -19.22
CA ASP A 82 -12.60 2.21 -18.23
C ASP A 82 -11.14 2.34 -17.78
N ALA A 83 -10.23 2.70 -18.69
CA ALA A 83 -8.82 2.96 -18.38
C ALA A 83 -8.67 4.12 -17.38
N THR A 84 -9.33 5.25 -17.68
CA THR A 84 -9.31 6.45 -16.82
C THR A 84 -9.94 6.16 -15.46
N MET A 85 -11.03 5.39 -15.41
CA MET A 85 -11.67 4.98 -14.16
C MET A 85 -10.74 4.11 -13.31
N ALA A 86 -10.14 3.08 -13.91
CA ALA A 86 -9.22 2.18 -13.21
C ALA A 86 -8.00 2.93 -12.64
N GLN A 87 -7.41 3.83 -13.44
CA GLN A 87 -6.29 4.65 -12.99
C GLN A 87 -6.69 5.60 -11.85
N THR A 88 -7.87 6.22 -11.94
CA THR A 88 -8.36 7.14 -10.91
C THR A 88 -8.63 6.40 -9.59
N LEU A 89 -9.33 5.26 -9.64
CA LEU A 89 -9.58 4.41 -8.48
C LEU A 89 -8.26 3.92 -7.85
N GLY A 90 -7.31 3.49 -8.68
CA GLY A 90 -5.98 3.08 -8.23
C GLY A 90 -5.26 4.19 -7.49
N ARG A 91 -5.23 5.41 -8.04
CA ARG A 91 -4.56 6.55 -7.40
C ARG A 91 -5.22 6.97 -6.09
N VAL A 92 -6.55 7.04 -6.03
CA VAL A 92 -7.27 7.41 -4.81
C VAL A 92 -7.04 6.38 -3.71
N ASN A 93 -7.22 5.09 -4.01
CA ASN A 93 -6.96 4.01 -3.07
C ASN A 93 -5.50 4.01 -2.58
N GLY A 94 -4.55 4.09 -3.52
CA GLY A 94 -3.12 4.10 -3.20
C GLY A 94 -2.74 5.26 -2.28
N TRP A 95 -3.16 6.49 -2.59
CA TRP A 95 -2.84 7.65 -1.76
C TRP A 95 -3.57 7.67 -0.42
N ALA A 96 -4.85 7.30 -0.38
CA ALA A 96 -5.62 7.25 0.87
C ALA A 96 -4.96 6.30 1.88
N MET A 97 -4.61 5.08 1.43
CA MET A 97 -3.93 4.11 2.29
C MET A 97 -2.49 4.50 2.60
N THR A 98 -1.76 5.10 1.66
CA THR A 98 -0.39 5.61 1.91
C THR A 98 -0.40 6.64 3.03
N LEU A 99 -1.29 7.64 2.97
CA LEU A 99 -1.39 8.68 3.99
C LEU A 99 -1.82 8.11 5.34
N ALA A 100 -2.78 7.18 5.36
CA ALA A 100 -3.19 6.50 6.58
C ALA A 100 -2.04 5.74 7.26
N LEU A 101 -1.18 5.09 6.48
CA LEU A 101 -0.05 4.30 6.98
C LEU A 101 1.16 5.16 7.35
N LEU A 102 1.34 6.31 6.70
CA LEU A 102 2.29 7.33 7.15
C LEU A 102 1.84 7.92 8.50
N ALA A 103 0.55 8.18 8.67
CA ALA A 103 0.00 8.61 9.96
C ALA A 103 0.17 7.52 11.02
N TRP A 104 -0.07 6.24 10.69
CA TRP A 104 0.25 5.10 11.56
C TRP A 104 1.72 5.12 12.01
N ALA A 105 2.66 5.23 11.06
CA ALA A 105 4.08 5.24 11.38
C ALA A 105 4.46 6.46 12.26
N ALA A 106 3.93 7.64 11.97
CA ALA A 106 4.18 8.85 12.75
C ALA A 106 3.62 8.73 14.18
N LEU A 107 2.42 8.19 14.34
CA LEU A 107 1.82 7.95 15.66
C LEU A 107 2.67 6.99 16.49
N TRP A 108 3.11 5.88 15.91
CA TRP A 108 3.97 4.93 16.63
C TRP A 108 5.39 5.45 16.89
N ALA A 109 5.88 6.40 16.10
CA ALA A 109 7.17 7.04 16.34
C ALA A 109 7.10 8.08 17.46
N PHE A 110 6.05 8.90 17.49
CA PHE A 110 6.04 10.14 18.29
C PHE A 110 4.95 10.20 19.36
N ALA A 111 3.84 9.48 19.22
CA ALA A 111 2.72 9.57 20.15
C ALA A 111 2.87 8.62 21.36
N PRO A 112 2.28 8.97 22.53
CA PRO A 112 2.11 8.04 23.64
C PRO A 112 1.42 6.75 23.19
N GLN A 113 1.74 5.64 23.84
CA GLN A 113 1.30 4.30 23.41
C GLN A 113 -0.23 4.18 23.22
N GLU A 114 -1.02 4.73 24.14
CA GLU A 114 -2.49 4.68 24.06
C GLU A 114 -3.02 5.43 22.83
N LEU A 115 -2.49 6.62 22.56
CA LEU A 115 -2.83 7.41 21.38
C LEU A 115 -2.34 6.75 20.09
N ALA A 116 -1.17 6.10 20.12
CA ALA A 116 -0.67 5.37 18.98
C ALA A 116 -1.58 4.19 18.62
N GLN A 117 -2.06 3.43 19.60
CA GLN A 117 -2.97 2.31 19.37
C GLN A 117 -4.30 2.76 18.75
N ILE A 118 -5.03 3.67 19.41
CA ILE A 118 -6.35 4.09 18.95
C ILE A 118 -6.24 4.94 17.68
N GLY A 119 -5.29 5.88 17.65
CA GLY A 119 -5.11 6.80 16.53
C GLY A 119 -4.69 6.08 15.25
N SER A 120 -3.87 5.04 15.35
CA SER A 120 -3.42 4.31 14.17
C SER A 120 -4.54 3.45 13.56
N MET A 121 -5.37 2.83 14.39
CA MET A 121 -6.61 2.17 13.95
C MET A 121 -7.57 3.15 13.28
N ALA A 122 -7.78 4.33 13.89
CA ALA A 122 -8.64 5.36 13.32
C ALA A 122 -8.12 5.87 11.97
N ALA A 123 -6.80 6.08 11.84
CA ALA A 123 -6.18 6.51 10.59
C ALA A 123 -6.39 5.50 9.45
N VAL A 124 -6.16 4.21 9.71
CA VAL A 124 -6.40 3.15 8.72
C VAL A 124 -7.89 3.01 8.40
N GLY A 125 -8.75 3.08 9.42
CA GLY A 125 -10.20 3.07 9.24
C GLY A 125 -10.70 4.21 8.34
N ALA A 126 -10.16 5.43 8.53
CA ALA A 126 -10.46 6.57 7.68
C ALA A 126 -9.97 6.37 6.23
N GLY A 127 -8.75 5.85 6.03
CA GLY A 127 -8.23 5.52 4.70
C GLY A 127 -9.08 4.49 3.96
N LEU A 128 -9.54 3.46 4.67
CA LEU A 128 -10.45 2.45 4.13
C LEU A 128 -11.81 3.04 3.80
N ALA A 129 -12.39 3.87 4.68
CA ALA A 129 -13.66 4.53 4.46
C ALA A 129 -13.62 5.43 3.20
N VAL A 130 -12.53 6.18 3.01
CA VAL A 130 -12.31 6.98 1.78
C VAL A 130 -12.27 6.10 0.54
N THR A 131 -11.52 4.99 0.60
CA THR A 131 -11.38 4.06 -0.53
C THR A 131 -12.72 3.45 -0.93
N VAL A 132 -13.45 2.88 0.03
CA VAL A 132 -14.75 2.25 -0.21
C VAL A 132 -15.78 3.28 -0.64
N GLY A 133 -15.85 4.42 0.05
CA GLY A 133 -16.79 5.50 -0.26
C GLY A 133 -16.58 6.05 -1.67
N TYR A 134 -15.34 6.27 -2.08
CA TYR A 134 -15.03 6.74 -3.43
C TYR A 134 -15.39 5.70 -4.51
N MET A 135 -15.12 4.41 -4.25
CA MET A 135 -15.51 3.33 -5.15
C MET A 135 -17.03 3.23 -5.30
N VAL A 136 -17.77 3.28 -4.19
CA VAL A 136 -19.24 3.26 -4.19
C VAL A 136 -19.80 4.47 -4.95
N TRP A 137 -19.30 5.68 -4.68
CA TRP A 137 -19.71 6.88 -5.42
C TRP A 137 -19.53 6.68 -6.92
N LYS A 138 -18.34 6.27 -7.38
CA LYS A 138 -18.10 6.03 -8.81
C LYS A 138 -19.03 4.97 -9.41
N LEU A 139 -19.35 3.90 -8.69
CA LEU A 139 -20.30 2.88 -9.14
C LEU A 139 -21.72 3.45 -9.27
N VAL A 140 -22.19 4.22 -8.29
CA VAL A 140 -23.51 4.85 -8.31
C VAL A 140 -23.62 5.86 -9.45
N ALA A 141 -22.60 6.72 -9.63
CA ALA A 141 -22.56 7.70 -10.71
C ALA A 141 -22.59 7.04 -12.10
N ARG A 142 -21.86 5.94 -12.30
CA ARG A 142 -21.89 5.20 -13.59
C ARG A 142 -23.24 4.55 -13.88
N ARG A 143 -23.95 4.07 -12.85
CA ARG A 143 -25.29 3.49 -13.02
C ARG A 143 -26.29 4.55 -13.46
N ALA A 144 -26.27 5.73 -12.82
CA ALA A 144 -27.15 6.84 -13.18
C ALA A 144 -26.95 7.33 -14.63
N SER A 145 -25.71 7.34 -15.12
CA SER A 145 -25.41 7.74 -16.51
C SER A 145 -25.78 6.69 -17.57
N ARG A 146 -26.15 5.46 -17.19
CA ARG A 146 -26.60 4.41 -18.13
C ARG A 146 -28.12 4.30 -18.24
N SER A 147 -28.86 4.92 -17.32
CA SER A 147 -30.33 4.95 -17.30
C SER A 147 -30.95 6.16 -18.00
N VAL A 148 -30.11 7.02 -18.59
CA VAL A 148 -30.46 8.18 -19.43
C VAL A 148 -29.99 7.88 -20.84
#